data_AF-A0A9W7DQ91-F1
#
_entry.id   AF-A0A9W7DQ91-F1
#
_cell.length_a   1.000
_cell.length_b   1.000
_cell.length_c   1.000
_cell.angle_alpha   90.00
_cell.angle_beta   90.00
_cell.angle_gamma   90.00
#
_symmetry.space_group_name_H-M   'P 1'
#
loop_
_entity.id
_entity.type
_entity.pdbx_description
1 polymer ?
#
loop_
_entity_poly.entity_id
_entity_poly.type
_entity_poly.pdbx_seq_one_letter_code
_entity_poly.pdbx_strand_id
1 'polypeptide(L)'
;MLLSVPTFAITDSSGTPYMVVDESAKVIAYFFTSAVEAERIIAEGKESARKEWGKGKDKDKDMDPREIWRSATVSTLPLSSVLSLSLQGRTKSGVYFKLTPTEADLQEALNYTSIKGGLPDGKVPLFFSDALTVPLDFYDVREGGWKSKGNVVGEVETFKPIFFSRKELEEAWGKYGGSGDLKVEVTELTGVVKEIVNGRDPELGRLGIVPYKGSKDREKRVRGKGIDYKMGERILIL
;
A
#
# COMPACT_ATOMS: atom_id res chain seq x y z
N MET A 1 2.48 9.84 11.53
CA MET A 1 1.88 8.51 11.31
C MET A 1 1.72 8.17 9.83
N LEU A 2 1.22 9.05 8.95
CA LEU A 2 1.11 8.74 7.51
C LEU A 2 2.44 8.79 6.73
N LEU A 3 3.37 9.66 7.14
CA LEU A 3 4.70 9.80 6.51
C LEU A 3 5.55 8.54 6.64
N SER A 4 5.29 7.71 7.64
CA SER A 4 6.05 6.49 7.90
C SER A 4 5.48 5.26 7.18
N VAL A 5 4.33 5.32 6.51
CA VAL A 5 3.84 4.15 5.77
C VAL A 5 4.46 4.15 4.37
N PRO A 6 5.31 3.18 4.00
CA PRO A 6 5.82 3.09 2.65
C PRO A 6 4.73 2.59 1.69
N THR A 7 4.80 3.06 0.46
CA THR A 7 4.09 2.53 -0.70
C THR A 7 5.11 2.20 -1.79
N PHE A 8 4.71 1.39 -2.75
CA PHE A 8 5.61 0.79 -3.72
C PHE A 8 5.10 1.02 -5.13
N ALA A 9 5.97 1.36 -6.07
CA ALA A 9 5.63 1.51 -7.48
C ALA A 9 6.50 0.60 -8.32
N ILE A 10 5.97 0.16 -9.46
CA ILE A 10 6.76 -0.58 -10.45
C ILE A 10 7.46 0.44 -11.35
N THR A 11 8.79 0.38 -11.39
CA THR A 11 9.64 1.29 -12.16
C THR A 11 10.68 0.52 -12.96
N ASP A 12 11.34 1.17 -13.91
CA ASP A 12 12.59 0.65 -14.46
C ASP A 12 13.74 0.80 -13.45
N SER A 13 14.94 0.35 -13.84
CA SER A 13 16.16 0.43 -13.02
C SER A 13 16.63 1.86 -12.75
N SER A 14 16.12 2.86 -13.48
CA SER A 14 16.41 4.28 -13.26
C SER A 14 15.38 4.98 -12.37
N GLY A 15 14.31 4.28 -11.97
CA GLY A 15 13.23 4.83 -11.16
C GLY A 15 12.07 5.44 -11.96
N THR A 16 12.07 5.29 -13.28
CA THR A 16 10.99 5.77 -14.15
C THR A 16 9.76 4.87 -13.99
N PRO A 17 8.59 5.42 -13.64
CA PRO A 17 7.40 4.61 -13.38
C PRO A 17 6.80 4.02 -14.64
N TYR A 18 6.40 2.75 -14.54
CA TYR A 18 5.49 2.13 -15.49
C TYR A 18 4.06 2.59 -15.19
N MET A 19 3.37 3.09 -16.21
CA MET A 19 2.00 3.58 -16.14
C MET A 19 1.14 2.84 -17.16
N VAL A 20 -0.10 2.56 -16.81
CA VAL A 20 -1.04 1.81 -17.67
C VAL A 20 -2.02 2.78 -18.29
N VAL A 21 -2.35 2.58 -19.57
CA VAL A 21 -3.50 3.24 -20.18
C VAL A 21 -4.74 2.40 -19.90
N ASP A 22 -5.70 2.93 -19.14
CA ASP A 22 -6.96 2.22 -18.89
C ASP A 22 -7.89 2.26 -20.11
N GLU A 23 -8.98 1.49 -20.04
CA GLU A 23 -10.01 1.42 -21.10
C GLU A 23 -10.68 2.79 -21.39
N SER A 24 -10.58 3.73 -20.45
CA SER A 24 -11.06 5.12 -20.59
C SER A 24 -9.99 6.06 -21.16
N ALA A 25 -8.90 5.53 -21.71
CA ALA A 25 -7.74 6.26 -22.20
C ALA A 25 -7.06 7.16 -21.14
N LYS A 26 -7.18 6.80 -19.86
CA LYS A 26 -6.50 7.49 -18.77
C LYS A 26 -5.16 6.83 -18.50
N VAL A 27 -4.13 7.65 -18.34
CA VAL A 27 -2.81 7.17 -17.89
C VAL A 27 -2.84 7.05 -16.38
N ILE A 28 -2.66 5.84 -15.86
CA ILE A 28 -2.70 5.53 -14.43
C ILE A 28 -1.31 5.11 -13.95
N ALA A 29 -0.83 5.79 -12.91
CA ALA A 29 0.30 5.35 -12.10
C ALA A 29 -0.22 4.62 -10.85
N TYR A 30 0.17 3.36 -10.71
CA TYR A 30 -0.21 2.52 -9.58
C TYR A 30 0.83 2.57 -8.47
N PHE A 31 0.35 2.72 -7.24
CA PHE A 31 1.11 2.57 -6.02
C PHE A 31 0.48 1.47 -5.16
N PHE A 32 1.28 0.51 -4.76
CA PHE A 32 0.87 -0.63 -3.96
C PHE A 32 1.14 -0.35 -2.49
N THR A 33 0.21 -0.73 -1.62
CA THR A 33 0.41 -0.68 -0.16
C THR A 33 1.37 -1.77 0.32
N SER A 34 1.64 -2.79 -0.50
CA SER A 34 2.56 -3.90 -0.22
C SER A 34 3.59 -4.06 -1.35
N ALA A 35 4.86 -4.22 -0.98
CA ALA A 35 5.94 -4.50 -1.93
C ALA A 35 5.78 -5.86 -2.61
N VAL A 36 5.22 -6.84 -1.87
CA VAL A 36 5.01 -8.21 -2.38
C VAL A 36 4.04 -8.19 -3.56
N GLU A 37 3.04 -7.32 -3.53
CA GLU A 37 2.08 -7.19 -4.62
C GLU A 37 2.71 -6.61 -5.89
N ALA A 38 3.54 -5.57 -5.74
CA ALA A 38 4.31 -5.02 -6.86
C ALA A 38 5.28 -6.08 -7.45
N GLU A 39 5.96 -6.84 -6.59
CA GLU A 39 6.86 -7.93 -6.99
C GLU A 39 6.10 -9.07 -7.71
N ARG A 40 4.89 -9.42 -7.26
CA ARG A 40 4.00 -10.42 -7.89
C ARG A 40 3.64 -10.01 -9.32
N ILE A 41 3.22 -8.76 -9.52
CA ILE A 41 2.86 -8.23 -10.85
C ILE A 41 4.08 -8.24 -11.79
N ILE A 42 5.26 -7.87 -11.30
CA ILE A 42 6.50 -7.98 -12.10
C ILE A 42 6.77 -9.44 -12.50
N ALA A 43 6.57 -10.40 -11.58
CA ALA A 43 6.78 -11.81 -11.87
C ALA A 43 5.78 -12.33 -12.92
N GLU A 44 4.51 -11.98 -12.80
CA GLU A 44 3.46 -12.33 -13.77
C GLU A 44 3.70 -11.70 -15.13
N GLY A 45 4.10 -10.43 -15.18
CA GLY A 45 4.50 -9.75 -16.42
C GLY A 45 5.66 -10.47 -17.12
N LYS A 46 6.69 -10.87 -16.35
CA LYS A 46 7.81 -11.68 -16.87
C LYS A 46 7.37 -13.04 -17.40
N GLU A 47 6.46 -13.72 -16.71
CA GLU A 47 5.95 -15.02 -17.12
C GLU A 47 5.10 -14.91 -18.40
N SER A 48 4.19 -13.94 -18.45
CA SER A 48 3.34 -13.66 -19.62
C SER A 48 4.18 -13.32 -20.85
N ALA A 49 5.16 -12.42 -20.72
CA ALA A 49 6.07 -12.06 -21.81
C ALA A 49 6.88 -13.27 -22.32
N ARG A 50 7.28 -14.21 -21.45
CA ARG A 50 7.93 -15.46 -21.85
C ARG A 50 7.00 -16.38 -22.64
N LYS A 51 5.75 -16.53 -22.18
CA LYS A 51 4.74 -17.38 -22.84
C LYS A 51 4.36 -16.84 -24.22
N GLU A 52 4.21 -15.53 -24.37
CA GLU A 52 3.89 -14.89 -25.65
C GLU A 52 5.03 -15.04 -26.66
N TRP A 53 6.28 -14.80 -26.23
CA TRP A 53 7.45 -14.98 -27.09
C TRP A 53 7.64 -16.44 -27.54
N GLY A 54 7.41 -17.40 -26.64
CA GLY A 54 7.52 -18.83 -26.94
C GLY A 54 6.47 -19.35 -27.94
N LYS A 55 5.37 -18.61 -28.15
CA LYS A 55 4.31 -18.95 -29.11
C LYS A 55 4.57 -18.41 -30.53
N GLY A 56 5.71 -17.74 -30.75
CA GLY A 56 6.27 -17.45 -32.06
C GLY A 56 5.32 -16.78 -33.04
N LYS A 57 5.00 -15.51 -32.86
CA LYS A 57 4.41 -14.65 -33.90
C LYS A 57 4.87 -13.19 -33.71
N ASP A 58 5.36 -12.64 -34.82
CA ASP A 58 5.83 -11.27 -35.05
C ASP A 58 7.15 -10.83 -34.40
N LYS A 59 8.24 -11.12 -35.12
CA LYS A 59 9.54 -10.43 -34.96
C LYS A 59 9.50 -8.97 -35.47
N ASP A 60 8.37 -8.51 -35.98
CA ASP A 60 8.14 -7.16 -36.53
C ASP A 60 7.57 -6.16 -35.50
N LYS A 61 7.45 -6.55 -34.23
CA LYS A 61 7.19 -5.57 -33.16
C LYS A 61 8.51 -4.89 -32.79
N ASP A 62 8.55 -3.56 -32.93
CA ASP A 62 9.70 -2.70 -32.59
C ASP A 62 10.18 -2.79 -31.13
N MET A 63 9.46 -3.51 -30.26
CA MET A 63 9.79 -3.67 -28.85
C MET A 63 9.57 -5.11 -28.38
N ASP A 64 10.62 -5.74 -27.84
CA ASP A 64 10.52 -7.04 -27.18
C ASP A 64 9.78 -6.86 -25.83
N PRO A 65 8.60 -7.47 -25.63
CA PRO A 65 7.84 -7.31 -24.39
C PRO A 65 8.62 -7.80 -23.17
N ARG A 66 9.63 -8.66 -23.35
CA ARG A 66 10.53 -9.09 -22.26
C ARG A 66 11.46 -7.98 -21.81
N GLU A 67 11.80 -7.01 -22.67
CA GLU A 67 12.68 -5.90 -22.31
C GLU A 67 12.04 -4.95 -21.29
N ILE A 68 10.73 -4.68 -21.45
CA ILE A 68 9.92 -3.91 -20.48
C ILE A 68 10.05 -4.56 -19.09
N TRP A 69 9.80 -5.87 -19.00
CA TRP A 69 9.82 -6.56 -17.72
C TRP A 69 11.22 -6.90 -17.21
N ARG A 70 12.26 -6.84 -18.06
CA ARG A 70 13.64 -7.17 -17.69
C ARG A 70 14.24 -6.13 -16.74
N SER A 71 13.99 -4.86 -16.98
CA SER A 71 14.45 -3.76 -16.12
C SER A 71 13.47 -3.42 -15.00
N ALA A 72 12.25 -3.99 -15.04
CA ALA A 72 11.22 -3.75 -14.04
C ALA A 72 11.67 -4.15 -12.62
N THR A 73 11.55 -3.19 -11.72
CA THR A 73 11.89 -3.25 -10.31
C THR A 73 10.86 -2.46 -9.50
N VAL A 74 11.06 -2.39 -8.20
CA VAL A 74 10.21 -1.63 -7.28
C VAL A 74 10.96 -0.40 -6.80
N SER A 75 10.30 0.77 -6.83
CA SER A 75 10.69 1.98 -6.11
C SER A 75 9.66 2.26 -5.00
N THR A 76 9.93 3.26 -4.14
CA THR A 76 9.07 3.54 -2.98
C THR A 76 8.82 5.03 -2.78
N LEU A 77 7.61 5.35 -2.31
CA LEU A 77 7.24 6.68 -1.84
C LEU A 77 6.48 6.59 -0.51
N PRO A 78 6.56 7.62 0.35
CA PRO A 78 5.70 7.71 1.52
C PRO A 78 4.22 7.77 1.12
N LEU A 79 3.36 7.09 1.89
CA LEU A 79 1.91 7.07 1.69
C LEU A 79 1.32 8.48 1.62
N SER A 80 1.78 9.39 2.49
CA SER A 80 1.34 10.80 2.45
C SER A 80 1.56 11.49 1.09
N SER A 81 2.68 11.22 0.41
CA SER A 81 2.98 11.77 -0.91
C SER A 81 2.03 11.19 -1.96
N VAL A 82 1.83 9.86 -1.92
CA VAL A 82 0.92 9.17 -2.84
C VAL A 82 -0.53 9.62 -2.63
N LEU A 83 -0.99 9.72 -1.39
CA LEU A 83 -2.33 10.22 -1.08
C LEU A 83 -2.54 11.64 -1.58
N SER A 84 -1.54 12.52 -1.40
CA SER A 84 -1.62 13.88 -1.97
C SER A 84 -1.77 13.85 -3.48
N LEU A 85 -1.06 12.95 -4.18
CA LEU A 85 -1.18 12.81 -5.64
C LEU A 85 -2.52 12.20 -6.05
N SER A 86 -2.99 11.17 -5.36
CA SER A 86 -4.27 10.50 -5.65
C SER A 86 -5.47 11.41 -5.39
N LEU A 87 -5.43 12.23 -4.35
CA LEU A 87 -6.51 13.16 -4.00
C LEU A 87 -6.62 14.36 -4.95
N GLN A 88 -5.52 14.77 -5.60
CA GLN A 88 -5.54 15.82 -6.61
C GLN A 88 -6.27 15.40 -7.89
N GLY A 89 -6.49 14.10 -8.09
CA GLY A 89 -7.15 13.57 -9.28
C GLY A 89 -6.23 13.62 -10.52
N ARG A 90 -6.72 14.21 -11.62
CA ARG A 90 -5.94 14.33 -12.86
C ARG A 90 -4.88 15.41 -12.70
N THR A 91 -3.61 15.03 -12.82
CA THR A 91 -2.52 16.01 -12.86
C THR A 91 -2.48 16.80 -14.17
N LYS A 92 -1.73 17.90 -14.19
CA LYS A 92 -1.53 18.73 -15.39
C LYS A 92 -0.97 17.95 -16.59
N SER A 93 -0.25 16.85 -16.34
CA SER A 93 0.28 15.94 -17.36
C SER A 93 -0.72 14.85 -17.81
N GLY A 94 -1.97 14.89 -17.29
CA GLY A 94 -3.02 13.92 -17.60
C GLY A 94 -2.89 12.57 -16.91
N VAL A 95 -2.02 12.46 -15.90
CA VAL A 95 -1.80 11.22 -15.15
C VAL A 95 -2.70 11.19 -13.91
N TYR A 96 -3.30 10.03 -13.66
CA TYR A 96 -4.04 9.69 -12.45
C TYR A 96 -3.18 8.79 -11.56
N PHE A 97 -3.27 8.97 -10.25
CA PHE A 97 -2.52 8.17 -9.29
C PHE A 97 -3.49 7.32 -8.48
N LYS A 98 -3.32 6.00 -8.53
CA LYS A 98 -4.15 5.05 -7.79
C LYS A 98 -3.32 4.34 -6.72
N LEU A 99 -3.89 4.25 -5.53
CA LEU A 99 -3.37 3.41 -4.46
C LEU A 99 -4.11 2.06 -4.51
N THR A 100 -3.37 0.98 -4.39
CA THR A 100 -3.88 -0.38 -4.60
C THR A 100 -3.52 -1.26 -3.41
N PRO A 101 -4.53 -1.89 -2.75
CA PRO A 101 -4.28 -2.88 -1.71
C PRO A 101 -3.78 -4.20 -2.31
N THR A 102 -3.45 -5.18 -1.47
CA THR A 102 -3.30 -6.55 -2.00
C THR A 102 -4.68 -7.09 -2.40
N GLU A 103 -4.71 -8.00 -3.39
CA GLU A 103 -5.95 -8.68 -3.78
C GLU A 103 -6.57 -9.43 -2.61
N ALA A 104 -5.75 -10.10 -1.79
CA ALA A 104 -6.22 -10.87 -0.64
C ALA A 104 -6.95 -10.00 0.39
N ASP A 105 -6.40 -8.83 0.73
CA ASP A 105 -7.04 -7.93 1.70
C ASP A 105 -8.28 -7.25 1.11
N LEU A 106 -8.32 -7.02 -0.21
CA LEU A 106 -9.53 -6.53 -0.88
C LEU A 106 -10.66 -7.57 -0.79
N GLN A 107 -10.38 -8.82 -1.13
CA GLN A 107 -11.37 -9.91 -1.04
C GLN A 107 -11.85 -10.12 0.40
N GLU A 108 -10.94 -10.03 1.37
CA GLU A 108 -11.28 -10.14 2.78
C GLU A 108 -12.22 -9.00 3.23
N ALA A 109 -11.95 -7.77 2.83
CA ALA A 109 -12.78 -6.61 3.19
C ALA A 109 -14.21 -6.71 2.65
N LEU A 110 -14.43 -7.35 1.49
CA LEU A 110 -15.75 -7.52 0.89
C LEU A 110 -16.69 -8.43 1.72
N ASN A 111 -16.14 -9.21 2.65
CA ASN A 111 -16.93 -10.05 3.55
C ASN A 111 -17.65 -9.26 4.66
N TYR A 112 -17.31 -7.99 4.85
CA TYR A 112 -17.81 -7.17 5.97
C TYR A 112 -19.03 -6.33 5.60
N THR A 113 -19.99 -6.25 6.53
CA THR A 113 -21.25 -5.51 6.34
C THR A 113 -21.04 -4.01 6.12
N SER A 114 -20.00 -3.42 6.72
CA SER A 114 -19.66 -2.01 6.54
C SER A 114 -19.24 -1.64 5.11
N ILE A 115 -18.85 -2.64 4.31
CA ILE A 115 -18.41 -2.50 2.91
C ILE A 115 -19.33 -3.29 1.96
N LYS A 116 -20.44 -3.83 2.47
CA LYS A 116 -21.39 -4.62 1.67
C LYS A 116 -22.03 -3.72 0.61
N GLY A 117 -21.70 -3.98 -0.65
CA GLY A 117 -21.96 -3.08 -1.78
C GLY A 117 -20.71 -2.77 -2.60
N GLY A 118 -19.54 -3.12 -2.07
CA GLY A 118 -18.24 -3.00 -2.72
C GLY A 118 -17.40 -1.88 -2.13
N LEU A 119 -16.07 -2.04 -2.25
CA LEU A 119 -15.15 -0.93 -2.10
C LEU A 119 -15.13 -0.16 -3.43
N PRO A 120 -15.30 1.18 -3.45
CA PRO A 120 -15.18 1.92 -4.70
C PRO A 120 -13.80 1.68 -5.36
N ASP A 121 -13.73 1.79 -6.69
CA ASP A 121 -12.48 1.55 -7.41
C ASP A 121 -11.34 2.47 -6.91
N GLY A 122 -10.15 1.90 -6.75
CA GLY A 122 -8.96 2.59 -6.24
C GLY A 122 -9.01 2.95 -4.75
N LYS A 123 -9.90 2.33 -3.97
CA LYS A 123 -9.96 2.49 -2.52
C LYS A 123 -9.13 1.41 -1.82
N VAL A 124 -8.68 1.74 -0.61
CA VAL A 124 -7.85 0.84 0.20
C VAL A 124 -8.59 0.52 1.50
N PRO A 125 -8.93 -0.76 1.73
CA PRO A 125 -9.56 -1.16 2.97
C PRO A 125 -8.54 -1.12 4.10
N LEU A 126 -9.05 -0.86 5.30
CA LEU A 126 -8.30 -0.89 6.54
C LEU A 126 -9.10 -1.63 7.60
N PHE A 127 -8.44 -2.53 8.32
CA PHE A 127 -9.01 -3.38 9.36
C PHE A 127 -8.64 -2.86 10.74
N PHE A 128 -9.61 -2.81 11.66
CA PHE A 128 -9.37 -2.40 13.05
C PHE A 128 -10.34 -3.09 14.00
N SER A 129 -10.13 -2.86 15.29
CA SER A 129 -11.07 -3.23 16.35
C SER A 129 -11.14 -2.10 17.36
N ASP A 130 -12.34 -1.65 17.70
CA ASP A 130 -12.55 -0.59 18.71
C ASP A 130 -12.01 -0.96 20.10
N ALA A 131 -11.95 -2.26 20.39
CA ALA A 131 -11.44 -2.78 21.65
C ALA A 131 -9.91 -2.89 21.69
N LEU A 132 -9.21 -2.70 20.56
CA LEU A 132 -7.75 -2.80 20.51
C LEU A 132 -7.11 -1.42 20.72
N THR A 133 -6.42 -1.27 21.84
CA THR A 133 -5.61 -0.09 22.16
C THR A 133 -4.24 -0.57 22.60
N VAL A 134 -3.18 0.07 22.10
CA VAL A 134 -1.80 -0.36 22.33
C VAL A 134 -1.00 0.80 22.92
N PRO A 135 -0.18 0.56 23.96
CA PRO A 135 0.91 1.46 24.33
C PRO A 135 1.75 1.90 23.14
N LEU A 136 1.98 3.20 22.99
CA LEU A 136 2.80 3.75 21.91
C LEU A 136 4.21 3.16 21.92
N ASP A 137 4.77 2.91 23.11
CA ASP A 137 6.08 2.28 23.31
C ASP A 137 6.18 0.86 22.75
N PHE A 138 5.05 0.18 22.52
CA PHE A 138 5.04 -1.17 21.97
C PHE A 138 5.05 -1.19 20.44
N TYR A 139 5.03 -0.02 19.80
CA TYR A 139 5.09 0.10 18.35
C TYR A 139 6.15 1.10 17.91
N ASP A 140 7.14 0.64 17.14
CA ASP A 140 8.10 1.53 16.51
C ASP A 140 7.52 2.11 15.22
N VAL A 141 7.10 3.37 15.26
CA VAL A 141 6.56 4.06 14.07
C VAL A 141 7.63 4.23 12.97
N ARG A 142 8.92 4.34 13.34
CA ARG A 142 10.01 4.52 12.35
C ARG A 142 10.35 3.21 11.66
N GLU A 143 10.40 2.13 12.43
CA GLU A 143 10.71 0.79 11.96
C GLU A 143 9.47 0.01 11.47
N GLY A 144 8.27 0.52 11.73
CA GLY A 144 7.01 -0.09 11.30
C GLY A 144 6.78 -1.45 11.95
N GLY A 145 7.17 -1.63 13.21
CA GLY A 145 7.26 -2.94 13.86
C GLY A 145 6.86 -2.95 15.33
N TRP A 146 6.34 -4.10 15.77
CA TRP A 146 5.97 -4.34 17.16
C TRP A 146 7.21 -4.59 18.03
N LYS A 147 7.31 -3.90 19.17
CA LYS A 147 8.34 -4.14 20.18
C LYS A 147 7.86 -5.18 21.20
N SER A 148 8.82 -5.87 21.82
CA SER A 148 8.56 -6.75 22.97
C SER A 148 7.80 -5.98 24.05
N LYS A 149 6.86 -6.63 24.75
CA LYS A 149 6.22 -6.02 25.94
C LYS A 149 7.31 -5.67 26.95
N GLY A 150 7.59 -4.37 27.10
CA GLY A 150 8.39 -3.85 28.19
C GLY A 150 7.53 -3.64 29.42
N ASN A 151 8.14 -3.62 30.60
CA ASN A 151 7.49 -3.06 31.78
C ASN A 151 7.36 -1.56 31.57
N VAL A 152 6.16 -1.08 31.24
CA VAL A 152 5.89 0.36 31.17
C VAL A 152 5.62 0.84 32.58
N VAL A 153 6.37 1.85 33.03
CA VAL A 153 6.23 2.45 34.37
C VAL A 153 5.77 3.90 34.17
N GLY A 154 4.55 4.23 34.62
CA GLY A 154 3.97 5.57 34.51
C GLY A 154 2.69 5.63 33.67
N GLU A 155 2.20 6.85 33.39
CA GLU A 155 1.12 7.06 32.42
C GLU A 155 1.59 6.64 31.03
N VAL A 156 0.86 5.71 30.43
CA VAL A 156 1.20 5.13 29.13
C VAL A 156 0.39 5.82 28.05
N GLU A 157 1.05 6.57 27.18
CA GLU A 157 0.40 7.07 25.97
C GLU A 157 0.00 5.87 25.11
N THR A 158 -1.25 5.84 24.66
CA THR A 158 -1.79 4.74 23.85
C THR A 158 -2.28 5.25 22.51
N PHE A 159 -2.34 4.33 21.54
CA PHE A 159 -2.89 4.58 20.22
C PHE A 159 -3.79 3.41 19.80
N LYS A 160 -4.70 3.70 18.87
CA LYS A 160 -5.60 2.74 18.24
C LYS A 160 -5.00 2.32 16.89
N PRO A 161 -4.45 1.09 16.77
CA PRO A 161 -3.85 0.65 15.52
C PRO A 161 -4.91 0.30 14.48
N ILE A 162 -4.64 0.67 13.23
CA ILE A 162 -5.45 0.33 12.07
C ILE A 162 -4.55 -0.26 10.98
N PHE A 163 -4.97 -1.37 10.38
CA PHE A 163 -4.09 -2.27 9.63
C PHE A 163 -4.53 -2.37 8.17
N PHE A 164 -3.58 -2.56 7.26
CA PHE A 164 -3.91 -2.95 5.89
C PHE A 164 -4.31 -4.43 5.76
N SER A 165 -3.94 -5.28 6.72
CA SER A 165 -4.24 -6.70 6.70
C SER A 165 -5.00 -7.17 7.94
N ARG A 166 -6.08 -7.92 7.71
CA ARG A 166 -6.85 -8.60 8.77
C ARG A 166 -5.97 -9.53 9.60
N LYS A 167 -5.09 -10.30 8.95
CA LYS A 167 -4.20 -11.25 9.64
C LYS A 167 -3.29 -10.53 10.64
N GLU A 168 -2.80 -9.34 10.29
CA GLU A 168 -1.94 -8.57 11.19
C GLU A 168 -2.72 -7.97 12.37
N LEU A 169 -3.99 -7.61 12.18
CA LEU A 169 -4.89 -7.27 13.27
C LEU A 169 -5.11 -8.46 14.22
N GLU A 170 -5.34 -9.66 13.69
CA GLU A 170 -5.47 -10.89 14.49
C GLU A 170 -4.19 -11.20 15.29
N GLU A 171 -3.02 -11.05 14.67
CA GLU A 171 -1.72 -11.19 15.34
C GLU A 171 -1.54 -10.15 16.46
N ALA A 172 -1.96 -8.90 16.24
CA ALA A 172 -1.90 -7.84 17.25
C ALA A 172 -2.89 -8.09 18.39
N TRP A 173 -4.11 -8.55 18.09
CA TRP A 173 -5.11 -8.93 19.08
C TRP A 173 -4.62 -10.06 19.98
N GLY A 174 -4.03 -11.12 19.42
CA GLY A 174 -3.48 -12.21 20.22
C GLY A 174 -2.37 -11.78 21.19
N LYS A 175 -1.71 -10.64 20.94
CA LYS A 175 -0.62 -10.11 21.77
C LYS A 175 -1.10 -9.06 22.77
N TYR A 176 -1.96 -8.14 22.34
CA TYR A 176 -2.30 -6.92 23.07
C TYR A 176 -3.82 -6.75 23.30
N GLY A 177 -4.63 -7.62 22.71
CA GLY A 177 -6.08 -7.61 22.89
C GLY A 177 -6.51 -8.06 24.29
N GLY A 178 -7.81 -7.89 24.56
CA GLY A 178 -8.45 -8.33 25.79
C GLY A 178 -8.79 -9.81 25.80
N SER A 179 -9.47 -10.26 26.86
CA SER A 179 -9.93 -11.64 27.02
C SER A 179 -11.17 -12.02 26.19
N GLY A 180 -11.63 -11.13 25.31
CA GLY A 180 -12.83 -11.31 24.49
C GLY A 180 -12.52 -11.75 23.06
N ASP A 181 -13.59 -12.04 22.32
CA ASP A 181 -13.49 -12.32 20.88
C ASP A 181 -13.13 -11.06 20.11
N LEU A 182 -12.26 -11.22 19.10
CA LEU A 182 -11.90 -10.15 18.20
C LEU A 182 -13.13 -9.73 17.36
N LYS A 183 -13.58 -8.50 17.56
CA LYS A 183 -14.54 -7.85 16.68
C LYS A 183 -13.78 -7.04 15.64
N VAL A 184 -13.75 -7.53 14.40
CA VAL A 184 -13.11 -6.84 13.28
C VAL A 184 -14.10 -5.91 12.61
N GLU A 185 -13.66 -4.68 12.38
CA GLU A 185 -14.34 -3.66 11.59
C GLU A 185 -13.45 -3.25 10.42
N VAL A 186 -14.09 -2.75 9.36
CA VAL A 186 -13.40 -2.32 8.15
C VAL A 186 -13.85 -0.93 7.74
N THR A 187 -12.87 -0.08 7.44
CA THR A 187 -13.04 1.29 6.95
C THR A 187 -12.16 1.53 5.72
N GLU A 188 -12.19 2.74 5.16
CA GLU A 188 -11.47 3.11 3.94
C GLU A 188 -10.42 4.19 4.24
N LEU A 189 -9.19 3.96 3.76
CA LEU A 189 -8.03 4.81 4.04
C LEU A 189 -8.26 6.30 3.77
N THR A 190 -8.80 6.64 2.60
CA THR A 190 -9.04 8.05 2.22
C THR A 190 -10.05 8.71 3.15
N GLY A 191 -11.10 7.97 3.56
CA GLY A 191 -12.05 8.43 4.56
C GLY A 191 -11.37 8.74 5.89
N VAL A 192 -10.59 7.79 6.40
CA VAL A 192 -9.82 7.94 7.65
C VAL A 192 -8.88 9.15 7.57
N VAL A 193 -8.12 9.30 6.49
CA VAL A 193 -7.17 10.40 6.32
C VAL A 193 -7.89 11.75 6.24
N LYS A 194 -9.02 11.84 5.55
CA LYS A 194 -9.83 13.07 5.50
C LYS A 194 -10.31 13.47 6.88
N GLU A 195 -10.80 12.52 7.67
CA GLU A 195 -11.27 12.82 9.02
C GLU A 195 -10.12 13.24 9.95
N ILE A 196 -8.94 12.59 9.84
CA ILE A 196 -7.72 13.01 10.56
C ILE A 196 -7.33 14.45 10.19
N VAL A 197 -7.31 14.79 8.90
CA VAL A 197 -6.90 16.13 8.42
C VAL A 197 -7.93 17.20 8.81
N ASN A 198 -9.21 16.87 8.80
CA ASN A 198 -10.27 17.80 9.16
C ASN A 198 -10.31 18.10 10.67
N GLY A 199 -9.67 17.27 11.51
CA GLY A 199 -9.46 17.53 12.94
C GLY A 199 -10.74 17.60 13.77
N ARG A 200 -11.85 17.03 13.27
CA ARG A 200 -13.17 17.13 13.93
C ARG A 200 -13.32 16.16 15.09
N ASP A 201 -12.55 15.08 15.10
CA ASP A 201 -12.59 14.05 16.14
C ASP A 201 -11.20 13.90 16.79
N PRO A 202 -11.05 14.33 18.06
CA PRO A 202 -9.80 14.20 18.81
C PRO A 202 -9.30 12.75 18.95
N GLU A 203 -10.19 11.76 18.90
CA GLU A 203 -9.81 10.35 18.99
C GLU A 203 -9.08 9.87 17.74
N LEU A 204 -9.30 10.50 16.58
CA LEU A 204 -8.58 10.18 15.34
C LEU A 204 -7.11 10.59 15.38
N GLY A 205 -6.75 11.56 16.24
CA GLY A 205 -5.36 11.91 16.50
C GLY A 205 -4.56 10.75 17.12
N ARG A 206 -5.25 9.78 17.71
CA ARG A 206 -4.68 8.56 18.30
C ARG A 206 -4.72 7.35 17.37
N LEU A 207 -5.20 7.49 16.12
CA LEU A 207 -5.18 6.39 15.15
C LEU A 207 -3.81 6.24 14.50
N GLY A 208 -3.23 5.05 14.62
CA GLY A 208 -1.95 4.70 14.00
C GLY A 208 -2.13 3.73 12.84
N ILE A 209 -1.84 4.19 11.61
CA ILE A 209 -1.80 3.30 10.45
C ILE A 209 -0.55 2.42 10.51
N VAL A 210 -0.78 1.12 10.58
CA VAL A 210 0.25 0.08 10.62
C VAL A 210 0.49 -0.43 9.18
N PRO A 211 1.68 -0.22 8.58
CA PRO A 211 2.04 -0.81 7.30
C PRO A 211 2.16 -2.32 7.41
N TYR A 212 2.06 -3.04 6.28
CA TYR A 212 2.31 -4.48 6.28
C TYR A 212 3.67 -4.80 6.88
N LYS A 213 3.71 -5.91 7.61
CA LYS A 213 4.92 -6.48 8.19
C LYS A 213 6.02 -6.63 7.15
N GLY A 214 7.19 -6.09 7.48
CA GLY A 214 8.36 -6.12 6.60
C GLY A 214 8.36 -5.06 5.49
N SER A 215 7.32 -4.23 5.34
CA SER A 215 7.31 -3.14 4.35
C SER A 215 8.42 -2.12 4.60
N LYS A 216 8.77 -1.86 5.87
CA LYS A 216 9.90 -0.98 6.21
C LYS A 216 11.25 -1.56 5.83
N ASP A 217 11.45 -2.85 6.05
CA ASP A 217 12.66 -3.53 5.59
C ASP A 217 12.75 -3.58 4.06
N ARG A 218 11.60 -3.68 3.38
CA ARG A 218 11.51 -3.56 1.92
C ARG A 218 11.84 -2.14 1.46
N GLU A 219 11.28 -1.11 2.09
CA GLU A 219 11.58 0.30 1.83
C GLU A 219 13.10 0.57 1.92
N LYS A 220 13.73 0.14 3.02
CA LYS A 220 15.17 0.29 3.23
C LYS A 220 16.00 -0.39 2.13
N ARG A 221 15.62 -1.61 1.74
CA ARG A 221 16.31 -2.36 0.66
C ARG A 221 16.13 -1.70 -0.70
N VAL A 222 14.95 -1.17 -1.01
CA VAL A 222 14.67 -0.46 -2.25
C VAL A 222 15.50 0.82 -2.32
N ARG A 223 15.45 1.66 -1.27
CA ARG A 223 16.24 2.89 -1.18
C ARG A 223 17.75 2.62 -1.22
N GLY A 224 18.21 1.55 -0.57
CA GLY A 224 19.62 1.14 -0.58
C GLY A 224 20.17 0.79 -1.98
N LYS A 225 19.31 0.56 -2.97
CA LYS A 225 19.72 0.37 -4.38
C LYS A 225 19.87 1.69 -5.15
N GLY A 226 19.53 2.84 -4.55
CA GLY A 226 19.58 4.14 -5.22
C GLY A 226 18.52 4.34 -6.29
N ILE A 227 17.42 3.58 -6.24
CA ILE A 227 16.32 3.64 -7.21
C ILE A 227 15.20 4.48 -6.63
N ASP A 228 15.28 5.79 -6.86
CA ASP A 228 14.25 6.74 -6.42
C ASP A 228 13.16 6.91 -7.48
N TYR A 229 11.91 7.05 -7.04
CA TYR A 229 10.80 7.32 -7.95
C TYR A 229 11.00 8.66 -8.67
N LYS A 230 11.01 8.65 -10.00
CA LYS A 230 11.09 9.86 -10.82
C LYS A 230 9.72 10.41 -11.18
N MET A 231 9.34 11.52 -10.55
CA MET A 231 8.14 12.26 -10.94
C MET A 231 8.32 12.95 -12.29
N GLY A 232 7.34 12.83 -13.18
CA GLY A 232 7.30 13.52 -14.47
C GLY A 232 7.80 12.71 -15.67
N GLU A 233 8.55 11.64 -15.43
CA GLU A 233 8.90 10.63 -16.43
C GLU A 233 7.88 9.48 -16.40
N ARG A 234 7.72 8.75 -17.51
CA ARG A 234 6.82 7.59 -17.59
C ARG A 234 7.20 6.62 -18.70
N ILE A 235 6.97 5.34 -18.45
CA ILE A 235 6.91 4.30 -19.48
C ILE A 235 5.45 3.86 -19.58
N LEU A 236 4.85 3.98 -20.77
CA LEU A 236 3.47 3.58 -20.98
C LEU A 236 3.40 2.09 -21.32
N ILE A 237 2.51 1.38 -20.63
CA ILE A 237 2.09 0.01 -20.93
C ILE A 237 0.67 0.12 -21.49
N LEU A 238 0.47 -0.46 -22.68
CA LEU A 238 -0.80 -0.54 -23.39
C LEU A 238 -1.44 -1.93 -23.22
#